data_AF-A0A1E7I691-F1
#
_entry.id   AF-A0A1E7I691-F1
#
_cell.length_a   1.000
_cell.length_b   1.000
_cell.length_c   1.000
_cell.angle_alpha   90.00
_cell.angle_beta   90.00
_cell.angle_gamma   90.00
#
_symmetry.space_group_name_H-M   'P 1'
#
loop_
_entity.id
_entity.type
_entity.pdbx_description
1 polymer ?
#
loop_
_entity_poly.entity_id
_entity_poly.type
_entity_poly.pdbx_seq_one_letter_code
_entity_poly.pdbx_strand_id
1 'polypeptide(L)'
;MPTIRSNVKKLYAFSFLKMSLFPMAIITLFWKDQIGLSLTEILLLQGIFSISMVVMEYPSGYLSDRIGYRTALNFASLLGIIGWGLYTVADSFSQVLIAEVILGFSISFISGSDSALLYESLKADGEERFYARHEGRKSSIGQLGEACGAIFAGLLYASAPLLPFIIQVLVWILALLLTRSMVEPQQKLKPPESHLVEAWKSTRFALIENKRLRYTILLSMVLGLTSYYPIWLIQPYMQDGGVPLAWFGPVWAGANLSVALFALISHRSHLRLGDHGMVLLIILVIIAGYLGLGLVGGLWGFLFYYLLTCMRGLRG
;
A
#
# COMPACT_ATOMS: atom_id res chain seq x y z
N MET A 1 -30.92 -10.83 -4.68
CA MET A 1 -30.68 -10.15 -3.38
C MET A 1 -29.23 -10.38 -2.96
N PRO A 2 -28.56 -9.41 -2.34
CA PRO A 2 -27.19 -9.60 -1.84
C PRO A 2 -27.17 -10.69 -0.76
N THR A 3 -26.28 -11.68 -0.90
CA THR A 3 -26.07 -12.73 0.10
C THR A 3 -24.72 -12.54 0.78
N ILE A 4 -24.56 -13.02 2.02
CA ILE A 4 -23.28 -12.93 2.76
C ILE A 4 -22.15 -13.61 1.96
N ARG A 5 -22.43 -14.77 1.34
CA ARG A 5 -21.52 -15.46 0.42
C ARG A 5 -21.01 -14.60 -0.75
N SER A 6 -21.80 -13.61 -1.19
CA SER A 6 -21.39 -12.69 -2.26
C SER A 6 -20.31 -11.69 -1.82
N ASN A 7 -20.16 -11.45 -0.51
CA ASN A 7 -19.16 -10.52 0.02
C ASN A 7 -17.74 -10.93 -0.36
N VAL A 8 -17.42 -12.23 -0.35
CA VAL A 8 -16.09 -12.73 -0.70
C VAL A 8 -15.67 -12.27 -2.10
N LYS A 9 -16.53 -12.48 -3.10
CA LYS A 9 -16.25 -12.05 -4.48
C LYS A 9 -16.21 -10.53 -4.62
N LYS A 10 -17.07 -9.82 -3.88
CA LYS A 10 -17.07 -8.36 -3.85
C LYS A 10 -15.81 -7.80 -3.20
N LEU A 11 -15.28 -8.43 -2.17
CA LEU A 11 -14.03 -8.04 -1.51
C LEU A 11 -12.82 -8.27 -2.43
N TYR A 12 -12.86 -9.31 -3.28
CA TYR A 12 -11.86 -9.47 -4.34
C TYR A 12 -11.91 -8.33 -5.34
N ALA A 13 -13.09 -8.01 -5.87
CA ALA A 13 -13.25 -6.90 -6.79
C ALA A 13 -12.88 -5.55 -6.14
N PHE A 14 -13.24 -5.34 -4.87
CA PHE A 14 -12.84 -4.17 -4.11
C PHE A 14 -11.31 -4.10 -3.95
N SER A 15 -10.66 -5.23 -3.70
CA SER A 15 -9.19 -5.32 -3.63
C SER A 15 -8.54 -4.95 -4.96
N PHE A 16 -9.07 -5.41 -6.09
CA PHE A 16 -8.61 -5.01 -7.41
C PHE A 16 -8.73 -3.49 -7.60
N LEU A 17 -9.91 -2.93 -7.36
CA LEU A 17 -10.19 -1.51 -7.58
C LEU A 17 -9.32 -0.60 -6.71
N LYS A 18 -9.24 -0.89 -5.41
CA LYS A 18 -8.44 -0.06 -4.48
C LYS A 18 -6.95 -0.11 -4.80
N MET A 19 -6.46 -1.25 -5.31
CA MET A 19 -5.06 -1.45 -5.64
C MET A 19 -4.72 -1.04 -7.07
N SER A 20 -5.70 -0.68 -7.91
CA SER A 20 -5.42 -0.19 -9.26
C SER A 20 -4.44 0.99 -9.26
N LEU A 21 -4.60 1.96 -8.35
CA LEU A 21 -3.61 3.01 -8.09
C LEU A 21 -2.98 3.62 -9.36
N PHE A 22 -3.82 3.98 -10.35
CA PHE A 22 -3.36 4.49 -11.65
C PHE A 22 -2.33 5.63 -11.56
N PRO A 23 -2.44 6.57 -10.61
CA PRO A 23 -1.45 7.64 -10.50
C PRO A 23 -0.08 7.18 -9.98
N MET A 24 0.02 6.04 -9.27
CA MET A 24 1.19 5.73 -8.43
C MET A 24 2.52 5.70 -9.19
N ALA A 25 2.55 5.11 -10.39
CA ALA A 25 3.76 5.00 -11.20
C ALA A 25 4.23 6.33 -11.82
N ILE A 26 3.40 7.40 -11.74
CA ILE A 26 3.67 8.73 -12.32
C ILE A 26 3.47 9.88 -11.33
N ILE A 27 3.06 9.60 -10.08
CA ILE A 27 2.59 10.62 -9.14
C ILE A 27 3.69 11.62 -8.76
N THR A 28 4.95 11.17 -8.70
CA THR A 28 6.09 12.03 -8.38
C THR A 28 6.36 13.01 -9.50
N LEU A 29 6.16 12.58 -10.77
CA LEU A 29 6.23 13.47 -11.92
C LEU A 29 5.12 14.50 -11.89
N PHE A 30 3.89 14.09 -11.55
CA PHE A 30 2.78 15.03 -11.43
C PHE A 30 3.08 16.12 -10.39
N TRP A 31 3.57 15.74 -9.21
CA TRP A 31 3.95 16.71 -8.18
C TRP A 31 5.08 17.65 -8.60
N LYS A 32 6.10 17.13 -9.30
CA LYS A 32 7.25 17.92 -9.73
C LYS A 32 6.90 18.82 -10.93
N ASP A 33 6.32 18.26 -11.97
CA ASP A 33 6.15 18.94 -13.26
C ASP A 33 4.87 19.78 -13.34
N GLN A 34 3.78 19.37 -12.68
CA GLN A 34 2.50 20.08 -12.74
C GLN A 34 2.28 21.03 -11.56
N ILE A 35 2.70 20.63 -10.35
CA ILE A 35 2.51 21.42 -9.13
C ILE A 35 3.78 22.22 -8.77
N GLY A 36 4.96 21.76 -9.19
CA GLY A 36 6.23 22.43 -8.91
C GLY A 36 6.83 22.08 -7.55
N LEU A 37 6.47 20.94 -6.96
CA LEU A 37 7.01 20.50 -5.67
C LEU A 37 8.45 20.02 -5.79
N SER A 38 9.25 20.40 -4.79
CA SER A 38 10.60 19.86 -4.59
C SER A 38 10.57 18.42 -4.06
N LEU A 39 11.67 17.68 -4.25
CA LEU A 39 11.79 16.33 -3.68
C LEU A 39 11.66 16.32 -2.15
N THR A 40 12.14 17.37 -1.48
CA THR A 40 12.01 17.53 -0.03
C THR A 40 10.55 17.62 0.39
N GLU A 41 9.75 18.42 -0.31
CA GLU A 41 8.31 18.54 -0.07
C GLU A 41 7.58 17.23 -0.34
N ILE A 42 7.94 16.53 -1.42
CA ILE A 42 7.38 15.22 -1.75
C ILE A 42 7.65 14.19 -0.64
N LEU A 43 8.88 14.11 -0.15
CA LEU A 43 9.21 13.21 0.96
C LEU A 43 8.56 13.63 2.28
N LEU A 44 8.38 14.94 2.50
CA LEU A 44 7.63 15.45 3.66
C LEU A 44 6.16 15.05 3.59
N LEU A 45 5.52 15.14 2.41
CA LEU A 45 4.15 14.66 2.18
C LEU A 45 4.02 13.18 2.55
N GLN A 46 4.95 12.34 2.11
CA GLN A 46 4.94 10.91 2.44
C GLN A 46 5.14 10.64 3.94
N GLY A 47 5.96 11.46 4.61
CA GLY A 47 6.09 11.43 6.06
C GLY A 47 4.77 11.75 6.76
N ILE A 48 4.09 12.83 6.35
CA ILE A 48 2.82 13.25 6.96
C ILE A 48 1.69 12.25 6.64
N PHE A 49 1.64 11.72 5.42
CA PHE A 49 0.74 10.64 5.03
C PHE A 49 0.92 9.40 5.92
N SER A 50 2.16 9.01 6.18
CA SER A 50 2.46 7.87 7.06
C SER A 50 2.01 8.13 8.50
N ILE A 51 2.24 9.34 9.01
CA ILE A 51 1.78 9.75 10.35
C ILE A 51 0.25 9.77 10.42
N SER A 52 -0.44 10.32 9.41
CA SER A 52 -1.90 10.39 9.40
C SER A 52 -2.52 8.99 9.40
N MET A 53 -1.91 8.04 8.69
CA MET A 53 -2.31 6.64 8.70
C MET A 53 -2.18 6.02 10.10
N VAL A 54 -0.99 6.13 10.72
CA VAL A 54 -0.74 5.57 12.07
C VAL A 54 -1.66 6.18 13.13
N VAL A 55 -1.86 7.50 13.08
CA VAL A 55 -2.75 8.21 14.01
C VAL A 55 -4.19 7.74 13.82
N MET A 56 -4.61 7.46 12.59
CA MET A 56 -5.98 7.09 12.28
C MET A 56 -6.25 5.58 12.42
N GLU A 57 -5.23 4.72 12.47
CA GLU A 57 -5.37 3.27 12.58
C GLU A 57 -6.17 2.82 13.82
N TYR A 58 -5.93 3.45 14.98
CA TYR A 58 -6.69 3.13 16.19
C TYR A 58 -8.13 3.71 16.17
N PRO A 59 -8.34 5.01 15.87
CA PRO A 59 -9.69 5.55 15.72
C PRO A 59 -10.53 4.82 14.67
N SER A 60 -9.93 4.45 13.53
CA SER A 60 -10.63 3.78 12.44
C SER A 60 -11.05 2.37 12.83
N GLY A 61 -10.17 1.59 13.48
CA GLY A 61 -10.48 0.25 13.98
C GLY A 61 -11.57 0.27 15.05
N TYR A 62 -11.45 1.17 16.03
CA TYR A 62 -12.49 1.34 17.05
C TYR A 62 -13.84 1.75 16.45
N LEU A 63 -13.82 2.63 15.43
CA LEU A 63 -15.06 3.05 14.79
C LEU A 63 -15.65 1.91 13.95
N SER A 64 -14.84 1.17 13.18
CA SER A 64 -15.31 0.03 12.37
C SER A 64 -15.99 -1.03 13.21
N ASP A 65 -15.45 -1.31 14.40
CA ASP A 65 -16.01 -2.26 15.35
C ASP A 65 -17.34 -1.80 15.97
N ARG A 66 -17.73 -0.53 15.77
CA ARG A 66 -19.00 0.05 16.28
C ARG A 66 -20.04 0.32 15.21
N ILE A 67 -19.62 0.74 14.02
CA ILE A 67 -20.53 1.10 12.93
C ILE A 67 -20.70 -0.03 11.91
N GLY A 68 -19.91 -1.10 12.04
CA GLY A 68 -19.85 -2.22 11.12
C GLY A 68 -18.78 -2.04 10.04
N TYR A 69 -18.22 -3.15 9.59
CA TYR A 69 -17.09 -3.17 8.67
C TYR A 69 -17.48 -2.69 7.27
N ARG A 70 -18.68 -3.02 6.78
CA ARG A 70 -19.19 -2.48 5.50
C ARG A 70 -19.33 -0.96 5.58
N THR A 71 -19.84 -0.44 6.69
CA THR A 71 -20.02 1.00 6.88
C THR A 71 -18.66 1.71 6.90
N ALA A 72 -17.68 1.14 7.59
CA ALA A 72 -16.29 1.61 7.55
C ALA A 72 -15.71 1.62 6.12
N LEU A 73 -15.92 0.56 5.33
CA LEU A 73 -15.47 0.51 3.93
C LEU A 73 -16.19 1.52 3.02
N ASN A 74 -17.46 1.82 3.27
CA ASN A 74 -18.17 2.90 2.57
C ASN A 74 -17.55 4.26 2.90
N PHE A 75 -17.27 4.51 4.18
CA PHE A 75 -16.63 5.75 4.61
C PHE A 75 -15.22 5.89 4.01
N ALA A 76 -14.44 4.81 4.02
CA ALA A 76 -13.14 4.78 3.36
C ALA A 76 -13.25 5.09 1.87
N SER A 77 -14.23 4.52 1.18
CA SER A 77 -14.44 4.76 -0.25
C SER A 77 -14.82 6.20 -0.54
N LEU A 78 -15.64 6.83 0.31
CA LEU A 78 -15.95 8.26 0.21
C LEU A 78 -14.71 9.13 0.41
N LEU A 79 -13.90 8.84 1.43
CA LEU A 79 -12.61 9.52 1.64
C LEU A 79 -11.68 9.32 0.45
N GLY A 80 -11.66 8.12 -0.16
CA GLY A 80 -10.90 7.85 -1.38
C GLY A 80 -11.35 8.74 -2.55
N ILE A 81 -12.66 8.84 -2.79
CA ILE A 81 -13.23 9.74 -3.82
C ILE A 81 -12.80 11.19 -3.55
N ILE A 82 -12.91 11.67 -2.31
CA ILE A 82 -12.57 13.05 -1.94
C ILE A 82 -11.07 13.28 -2.11
N GLY A 83 -10.21 12.41 -1.58
CA GLY A 83 -8.76 12.56 -1.64
C GLY A 83 -8.23 12.56 -3.08
N TRP A 84 -8.65 11.58 -3.89
CA TRP A 84 -8.29 11.56 -5.32
C TRP A 84 -8.96 12.69 -6.12
N GLY A 85 -10.13 13.15 -5.70
CA GLY A 85 -10.80 14.31 -6.30
C GLY A 85 -10.07 15.63 -6.01
N LEU A 86 -9.49 15.80 -4.83
CA LEU A 86 -8.68 16.97 -4.51
C LEU A 86 -7.41 17.03 -5.37
N TYR A 87 -6.82 15.88 -5.73
CA TYR A 87 -5.68 15.86 -6.64
C TYR A 87 -5.98 16.45 -8.03
N THR A 88 -7.22 16.38 -8.51
CA THR A 88 -7.55 16.87 -9.86
C THR A 88 -7.57 18.40 -9.93
N VAL A 89 -7.63 19.07 -8.79
CA VAL A 89 -7.64 20.54 -8.66
C VAL A 89 -6.45 21.07 -7.87
N ALA A 90 -5.55 20.18 -7.43
CA ALA A 90 -4.42 20.53 -6.59
C ALA A 90 -3.37 21.34 -7.36
N ASP A 91 -3.06 22.55 -6.89
CA ASP A 91 -2.08 23.47 -7.48
C ASP A 91 -0.95 23.87 -6.51
N SER A 92 -0.99 23.37 -5.27
CA SER A 92 -0.08 23.79 -4.21
C SER A 92 0.19 22.67 -3.20
N PHE A 93 1.32 22.78 -2.50
CA PHE A 93 1.72 21.84 -1.45
C PHE A 93 0.61 21.58 -0.43
N SER A 94 -0.05 22.64 0.06
CA SER A 94 -1.10 22.53 1.08
C SER A 94 -2.31 21.74 0.58
N GLN A 95 -2.70 21.89 -0.69
CA GLN A 95 -3.82 21.14 -1.26
C GLN A 95 -3.47 19.66 -1.43
N VAL A 96 -2.25 19.36 -1.89
CA VAL A 96 -1.73 17.99 -1.95
C VAL A 96 -1.66 17.36 -0.56
N LEU A 97 -1.21 18.12 0.44
CA LEU A 97 -1.15 17.67 1.83
C LEU A 97 -2.52 17.28 2.36
N ILE A 98 -3.55 18.09 2.11
CA ILE A 98 -4.93 17.78 2.51
C ILE A 98 -5.40 16.49 1.82
N ALA A 99 -5.11 16.33 0.52
CA ALA A 99 -5.44 15.12 -0.22
C ALA A 99 -4.77 13.87 0.38
N GLU A 100 -3.46 13.94 0.64
CA GLU A 100 -2.68 12.86 1.28
C GLU A 100 -3.24 12.49 2.66
N VAL A 101 -3.54 13.47 3.52
CA VAL A 101 -4.11 13.20 4.85
C VAL A 101 -5.45 12.47 4.75
N ILE A 102 -6.32 12.90 3.83
CA ILE A 102 -7.62 12.26 3.60
C ILE A 102 -7.46 10.83 3.07
N LEU A 103 -6.50 10.59 2.17
CA LEU A 103 -6.18 9.26 1.67
C LEU A 103 -5.58 8.36 2.75
N GLY A 104 -4.73 8.89 3.63
CA GLY A 104 -4.21 8.19 4.80
C GLY A 104 -5.34 7.71 5.71
N PHE A 105 -6.35 8.56 5.94
CA PHE A 105 -7.55 8.17 6.68
C PHE A 105 -8.35 7.09 5.94
N SER A 106 -8.55 7.23 4.62
CA SER A 106 -9.22 6.21 3.80
C SER A 106 -8.57 4.84 3.95
N ILE A 107 -7.25 4.77 3.82
CA ILE A 107 -6.48 3.52 3.94
C ILE A 107 -6.57 2.94 5.35
N SER A 108 -6.56 3.79 6.38
CA SER A 108 -6.70 3.36 7.77
C SER A 108 -8.06 2.72 8.06
N PHE A 109 -9.14 3.17 7.41
CA PHE A 109 -10.46 2.52 7.52
C PHE A 109 -10.55 1.21 6.74
N ILE A 110 -9.82 1.08 5.64
CA ILE A 110 -9.78 -0.18 4.87
C ILE A 110 -9.00 -1.23 5.64
N SER A 111 -7.86 -0.82 6.22
CA SER A 111 -7.02 -1.66 7.06
C SER A 111 -7.87 -2.28 8.18
N GLY A 112 -7.81 -3.60 8.32
CA GLY A 112 -8.60 -4.34 9.29
C GLY A 112 -10.06 -4.59 8.87
N SER A 113 -10.78 -3.56 8.38
CA SER A 113 -12.21 -3.71 8.05
C SER A 113 -12.46 -4.68 6.89
N ASP A 114 -11.62 -4.67 5.86
CA ASP A 114 -11.81 -5.57 4.70
C ASP A 114 -11.56 -7.04 5.06
N SER A 115 -10.54 -7.30 5.87
CA SER A 115 -10.18 -8.62 6.39
C SER A 115 -11.16 -9.12 7.44
N ALA A 116 -11.65 -8.24 8.33
CA ALA A 116 -12.66 -8.58 9.32
C ALA A 116 -14.00 -8.90 8.64
N LEU A 117 -14.42 -8.11 7.65
CA LEU A 117 -15.62 -8.41 6.86
C LEU A 117 -15.48 -9.73 6.10
N LEU A 118 -14.29 -10.04 5.56
CA LEU A 118 -14.02 -11.34 4.93
C LEU A 118 -14.18 -12.49 5.93
N TYR A 119 -13.53 -12.37 7.08
CA TYR A 119 -13.55 -13.37 8.14
C TYR A 119 -14.99 -13.63 8.63
N GLU A 120 -15.71 -12.58 9.00
CA GLU A 120 -17.08 -12.69 9.51
C GLU A 120 -18.06 -13.21 8.43
N SER A 121 -17.82 -12.89 7.16
CA SER A 121 -18.62 -13.46 6.06
C SER A 121 -18.38 -14.96 5.89
N LEU A 122 -17.14 -15.43 6.03
CA LEU A 122 -16.81 -16.86 5.98
C LEU A 122 -17.32 -17.61 7.21
N LYS A 123 -17.24 -16.98 8.38
CA LYS A 123 -17.77 -17.49 9.64
C LYS A 123 -19.28 -17.70 9.60
N ALA A 124 -20.01 -16.73 9.06
CA ALA A 124 -21.46 -16.87 8.86
C ALA A 124 -21.84 -18.06 7.96
N ASP A 125 -20.95 -18.47 7.05
CA ASP A 125 -21.12 -19.62 6.16
C ASP A 125 -20.45 -20.91 6.70
N GLY A 126 -19.82 -20.89 7.89
CA GLY A 126 -19.11 -22.04 8.48
C GLY A 126 -17.79 -22.42 7.80
N GLU A 127 -17.17 -21.50 7.04
CA GLU A 127 -16.01 -21.74 6.17
C GLU A 127 -14.73 -21.02 6.64
N GLU A 128 -14.62 -20.77 7.95
CA GLU A 128 -13.51 -20.04 8.61
C GLU A 128 -12.14 -20.66 8.29
N ARG A 129 -12.09 -21.99 8.20
CA ARG A 129 -10.90 -22.77 7.82
C ARG A 129 -10.27 -22.35 6.48
N PHE A 130 -11.05 -21.72 5.60
CA PHE A 130 -10.59 -21.24 4.30
C PHE A 130 -10.18 -19.77 4.30
N TYR A 131 -10.23 -19.06 5.44
CA TYR A 131 -9.89 -17.65 5.55
C TYR A 131 -8.54 -17.31 4.91
N ALA A 132 -7.47 -18.01 5.29
CA ALA A 132 -6.13 -17.76 4.75
C ALA A 132 -6.07 -17.91 3.22
N ARG A 133 -6.82 -18.86 2.65
CA ARG A 133 -6.92 -19.07 1.20
C ARG A 133 -7.64 -17.90 0.52
N HIS A 134 -8.71 -17.40 1.12
CA HIS A 134 -9.47 -16.27 0.59
C HIS A 134 -8.70 -14.95 0.73
N GLU A 135 -8.00 -14.75 1.84
CA GLU A 135 -7.15 -13.58 2.06
C GLU A 135 -5.98 -13.55 1.06
N GLY A 136 -5.32 -14.69 0.83
CA GLY A 136 -4.28 -14.82 -0.19
C GLY A 136 -4.81 -14.49 -1.59
N ARG A 137 -6.00 -14.99 -1.95
CA ARG A 137 -6.65 -14.67 -3.24
C ARG A 137 -7.01 -13.19 -3.36
N LYS A 138 -7.54 -12.58 -2.29
CA LYS A 138 -7.83 -11.13 -2.23
C LYS A 138 -6.57 -10.31 -2.49
N SER A 139 -5.45 -10.71 -1.87
CA SER A 139 -4.14 -10.07 -2.08
C SER A 139 -3.65 -10.22 -3.52
N SER A 140 -3.67 -11.44 -4.09
CA SER A 140 -3.29 -11.68 -5.49
C SER A 140 -4.11 -10.86 -6.48
N ILE A 141 -5.42 -10.76 -6.26
CA ILE A 141 -6.31 -9.95 -7.12
C ILE A 141 -6.01 -8.45 -6.98
N GLY A 142 -5.63 -7.99 -5.78
CA GLY A 142 -5.15 -6.64 -5.57
C GLY A 142 -3.88 -6.34 -6.39
N GLN A 143 -2.90 -7.24 -6.37
CA GLN A 143 -1.67 -7.10 -7.17
C GLN A 143 -1.95 -7.04 -8.67
N LEU A 144 -2.93 -7.80 -9.17
CA LEU A 144 -3.38 -7.68 -10.57
C LEU A 144 -3.94 -6.29 -10.87
N GLY A 145 -4.70 -5.71 -9.92
CA GLY A 145 -5.17 -4.33 -10.02
C GLY A 145 -4.01 -3.35 -10.17
N GLU A 146 -3.02 -3.43 -9.27
CA GLU A 146 -1.84 -2.57 -9.30
C GLU A 146 -1.04 -2.72 -10.59
N ALA A 147 -0.84 -3.96 -11.06
CA ALA A 147 -0.17 -4.21 -12.32
C ALA A 147 -0.91 -3.55 -13.51
N CYS A 148 -2.24 -3.67 -13.55
CA CYS A 148 -3.05 -2.98 -14.55
C CYS A 148 -2.87 -1.47 -14.49
N GLY A 149 -3.01 -0.85 -13.31
CA GLY A 149 -2.89 0.61 -13.22
C GLY A 149 -1.48 1.10 -13.52
N ALA A 150 -0.44 0.40 -13.07
CA ALA A 150 0.94 0.71 -13.39
C ALA A 150 1.18 0.69 -14.91
N ILE A 151 0.78 -0.38 -15.61
CA ILE A 151 0.97 -0.51 -17.07
C ILE A 151 0.32 0.64 -17.83
N PHE A 152 -0.88 1.07 -17.43
CA PHE A 152 -1.61 2.15 -18.10
C PHE A 152 -1.22 3.55 -17.63
N ALA A 153 -0.55 3.70 -16.48
CA ALA A 153 -0.23 4.99 -15.87
C ALA A 153 0.50 5.95 -16.83
N GLY A 154 1.58 5.46 -17.46
CA GLY A 154 2.39 6.26 -18.38
C GLY A 154 1.65 6.69 -19.63
N LEU A 155 0.83 5.80 -20.22
CA LEU A 155 0.00 6.11 -21.38
C LEU A 155 -1.06 7.16 -21.06
N LEU A 156 -1.76 6.99 -19.94
CA LEU A 156 -2.78 7.93 -19.49
C LEU A 156 -2.17 9.31 -19.21
N TYR A 157 -1.05 9.35 -18.48
CA TYR A 157 -0.34 10.60 -18.16
C TYR A 157 0.16 11.33 -19.41
N ALA A 158 0.73 10.60 -20.38
CA ALA A 158 1.19 11.17 -21.64
C ALA A 158 0.05 11.78 -22.49
N SER A 159 -1.16 11.22 -22.39
CA SER A 159 -2.34 11.76 -23.08
C SER A 159 -2.89 13.02 -22.40
N ALA A 160 -3.03 13.00 -21.08
CA ALA A 160 -3.38 14.16 -20.27
C ALA A 160 -2.93 13.92 -18.81
N PRO A 161 -2.17 14.83 -18.19
CA PRO A 161 -1.61 14.63 -16.84
C PRO A 161 -2.65 14.33 -15.75
N LEU A 162 -3.87 14.86 -15.88
CA LEU A 162 -4.97 14.66 -14.92
C LEU A 162 -5.74 13.34 -15.12
N LEU A 163 -5.57 12.67 -16.26
CA LEU A 163 -6.38 11.50 -16.61
C LEU A 163 -6.22 10.32 -15.65
N PRO A 164 -5.00 9.96 -15.18
CA PRO A 164 -4.82 8.91 -14.16
C PRO A 164 -5.63 9.18 -12.89
N PHE A 165 -5.71 10.44 -12.45
CA PHE A 165 -6.41 10.85 -11.24
C PHE A 165 -7.93 10.81 -11.42
N ILE A 166 -8.44 11.31 -12.55
CA ILE A 166 -9.87 11.25 -12.88
C ILE A 166 -10.34 9.80 -12.94
N ILE A 167 -9.57 8.92 -13.61
CA ILE A 167 -9.89 7.49 -13.66
C ILE A 167 -9.86 6.89 -12.25
N GLN A 168 -8.90 7.25 -11.42
CA GLN A 168 -8.84 6.78 -10.03
C GLN A 168 -10.07 7.21 -9.22
N VAL A 169 -10.58 8.43 -9.41
CA VAL A 169 -11.85 8.88 -8.79
C VAL A 169 -13.02 7.99 -9.24
N LEU A 170 -13.13 7.71 -10.55
CA LEU A 170 -14.16 6.82 -11.09
C LEU A 170 -14.07 5.40 -10.50
N VAL A 171 -12.84 4.88 -10.35
CA VAL A 171 -12.57 3.59 -9.71
C VAL A 171 -13.06 3.58 -8.26
N TRP A 172 -12.85 4.66 -7.50
CA TRP A 172 -13.35 4.77 -6.13
C TRP A 172 -14.86 4.96 -6.03
N ILE A 173 -15.51 5.60 -7.01
CA ILE A 173 -16.97 5.62 -7.13
C ILE A 173 -17.50 4.19 -7.33
N LEU A 174 -16.88 3.41 -8.22
CA LEU A 174 -17.22 2.00 -8.41
C LEU A 174 -16.98 1.18 -7.14
N ALA A 175 -15.89 1.43 -6.42
CA ALA A 175 -15.58 0.79 -5.15
C ALA A 175 -16.66 1.09 -4.10
N LEU A 176 -17.14 2.34 -4.00
CA LEU A 176 -18.24 2.73 -3.13
C LEU A 176 -19.55 2.02 -3.49
N LEU A 177 -19.90 1.94 -4.78
CA LEU A 177 -21.10 1.21 -5.22
C LEU A 177 -21.00 -0.28 -4.85
N LEU A 178 -19.80 -0.85 -4.98
CA LEU A 178 -19.53 -2.23 -4.63
C LEU A 178 -19.64 -2.50 -3.13
N THR A 179 -19.04 -1.67 -2.28
CA THR A 179 -19.13 -1.80 -0.81
C THR A 179 -20.56 -1.58 -0.32
N ARG A 180 -21.30 -0.66 -0.93
CA ARG A 180 -22.74 -0.48 -0.63
C ARG A 180 -23.56 -1.72 -0.97
N SER A 181 -23.14 -2.52 -1.94
CA SER A 181 -23.82 -3.78 -2.28
C SER A 181 -23.48 -4.96 -1.35
N MET A 182 -22.46 -4.84 -0.48
CA MET A 182 -22.09 -5.90 0.47
C MET A 182 -23.14 -6.02 1.59
N VAL A 183 -23.11 -7.15 2.31
CA VAL A 183 -24.01 -7.41 3.45
C VAL A 183 -23.20 -7.34 4.74
N GLU A 184 -23.69 -6.59 5.73
CA GLU A 184 -23.08 -6.60 7.07
C GLU A 184 -23.47 -7.91 7.78
N PRO A 185 -22.52 -8.74 8.24
CA PRO A 185 -22.82 -9.93 9.02
C PRO A 185 -23.49 -9.56 10.36
N GLN A 186 -24.55 -10.27 10.73
CA GLN A 186 -25.24 -10.04 12.00
C GLN A 186 -24.45 -10.68 13.15
N GLN A 187 -23.49 -9.97 13.72
CA GLN A 187 -22.90 -10.33 15.01
C GLN A 187 -22.90 -9.14 15.97
N LYS A 188 -23.09 -9.43 17.25
CA LYS A 188 -23.02 -8.45 18.33
C LYS A 188 -21.61 -7.85 18.33
N LEU A 189 -21.52 -6.59 17.90
CA LEU A 189 -20.37 -5.73 18.13
C LEU A 189 -20.08 -5.82 19.64
N LYS A 190 -19.01 -6.52 20.02
CA LYS A 190 -18.62 -6.58 21.43
C LYS A 190 -18.25 -5.15 21.83
N PRO A 191 -18.80 -4.59 22.93
CA PRO A 191 -18.29 -3.33 23.44
C PRO A 191 -16.81 -3.54 23.76
N PRO A 192 -15.90 -2.76 23.16
CA PRO A 192 -14.49 -3.01 23.34
C PRO A 192 -14.07 -2.69 24.77
N GLU A 193 -13.20 -3.51 25.36
CA GLU A 193 -12.26 -3.03 26.37
C GLU A 193 -11.43 -1.90 25.74
N SER A 194 -10.92 -0.93 26.52
CA SER A 194 -10.26 0.25 25.95
C SER A 194 -9.05 -0.13 25.07
N HIS A 195 -9.24 -0.19 23.76
CA HIS A 195 -8.18 -0.51 22.78
C HIS A 195 -6.99 0.44 22.89
N LEU A 196 -7.19 1.68 23.35
CA LEU A 196 -6.10 2.64 23.57
C LEU A 196 -5.21 2.23 24.76
N VAL A 197 -5.80 1.68 25.81
CA VAL A 197 -5.05 1.17 26.98
C VAL A 197 -4.29 -0.09 26.60
N GLU A 198 -4.92 -0.99 25.85
CA GLU A 198 -4.28 -2.22 25.37
C GLU A 198 -3.18 -1.94 24.34
N ALA A 199 -3.40 -0.96 23.45
CA ALA A 199 -2.41 -0.46 22.50
C ALA A 199 -1.22 0.17 23.23
N TRP A 200 -1.47 1.06 24.20
CA TRP A 200 -0.39 1.66 24.99
C TRP A 200 0.41 0.60 25.75
N LYS A 201 -0.27 -0.37 26.35
CA LYS A 201 0.37 -1.49 27.05
C LYS A 201 1.23 -2.32 26.10
N SER A 202 0.73 -2.65 24.92
CA SER A 202 1.46 -3.41 23.89
C SER A 202 2.66 -2.64 23.36
N THR A 203 2.49 -1.35 23.06
CA THR A 203 3.57 -0.46 22.60
C THR A 203 4.64 -0.27 23.66
N ARG A 204 4.26 -0.02 24.91
CA ARG A 204 5.18 0.06 26.05
C ARG A 204 5.96 -1.24 26.23
N PHE A 205 5.27 -2.38 26.22
CA PHE A 205 5.91 -3.69 26.33
C PHE A 205 6.93 -3.91 25.20
N ALA A 206 6.54 -3.60 23.97
CA ALA A 206 7.38 -3.82 22.79
C ALA A 206 8.59 -2.88 22.69
N LEU A 207 8.43 -1.62 23.10
CA LEU A 207 9.48 -0.60 22.95
C LEU A 207 10.35 -0.40 24.20
N ILE A 208 9.89 -0.80 25.38
CA ILE A 208 10.61 -0.55 26.64
C ILE A 208 10.99 -1.86 27.32
N GLU A 209 10.03 -2.77 27.50
CA GLU A 209 10.17 -3.92 28.39
C GLU A 209 10.86 -5.10 27.70
N ASN A 210 10.55 -5.36 26.42
CA ASN A 210 11.09 -6.49 25.69
C ASN A 210 12.25 -6.09 24.76
N LYS A 211 13.48 -6.31 25.23
CA LYS A 211 14.71 -5.96 24.48
C LYS A 211 14.79 -6.63 23.10
N ARG A 212 14.36 -7.89 22.96
CA ARG A 212 14.39 -8.64 21.70
C ARG A 212 13.40 -8.05 20.70
N LEU A 213 12.17 -7.80 21.13
CA LEU A 213 11.11 -7.23 20.29
C LEU A 213 11.49 -5.82 19.83
N ARG A 214 12.06 -5.00 20.71
CA ARG A 214 12.57 -3.67 20.36
C ARG A 214 13.61 -3.71 19.24
N TYR A 215 14.59 -4.61 19.31
CA TYR A 215 15.60 -4.73 18.24
C TYR A 215 14.99 -5.21 16.93
N THR A 216 14.02 -6.13 16.98
CA THR A 216 13.29 -6.56 15.77
C THR A 216 12.50 -5.41 15.14
N ILE A 217 11.87 -4.56 15.96
CA ILE A 217 11.16 -3.36 15.48
C ILE A 217 12.15 -2.37 14.87
N LEU A 218 13.26 -2.06 15.55
CA LEU A 218 14.31 -1.17 15.04
C LEU A 218 14.87 -1.67 13.70
N LEU A 219 15.22 -2.95 13.62
CA LEU A 219 15.68 -3.56 12.37
C LEU A 219 14.62 -3.46 11.27
N SER A 220 13.36 -3.75 11.60
CA SER A 220 12.23 -3.67 10.67
C SER A 220 11.98 -2.26 10.15
N MET A 221 12.19 -1.24 10.99
CA MET A 221 12.11 0.17 10.60
C MET A 221 13.25 0.55 9.67
N VAL A 222 14.49 0.20 9.98
CA VAL A 222 15.65 0.47 9.11
C VAL A 222 15.45 -0.18 7.75
N LEU A 223 15.14 -1.47 7.71
CA LEU A 223 14.88 -2.20 6.46
C LEU A 223 13.69 -1.63 5.70
N GLY A 224 12.64 -1.20 6.41
CA GLY A 224 11.47 -0.54 5.83
C GLY A 224 11.82 0.79 5.15
N LEU A 225 12.54 1.68 5.85
CA LEU A 225 12.97 2.97 5.33
C LEU A 225 13.87 2.79 4.10
N THR A 226 14.86 1.91 4.19
CA THR A 226 15.73 1.55 3.06
C THR A 226 14.94 1.02 1.86
N SER A 227 13.90 0.21 2.09
CA SER A 227 13.03 -0.25 1.01
C SER A 227 12.17 0.88 0.42
N TYR A 228 11.84 1.90 1.20
CA TYR A 228 10.83 2.88 0.85
C TYR A 228 11.38 4.01 -0.02
N TYR A 229 12.59 4.51 0.27
CA TYR A 229 13.21 5.60 -0.50
C TYR A 229 13.35 5.33 -2.02
N PRO A 230 13.86 4.15 -2.47
CA PRO A 230 14.06 3.90 -3.90
C PRO A 230 12.77 3.95 -4.71
N ILE A 231 11.64 3.60 -4.09
CA ILE A 231 10.31 3.60 -4.73
C ILE A 231 9.91 5.01 -5.17
N TRP A 232 10.26 6.02 -4.38
CA TRP A 232 9.92 7.42 -4.67
C TRP A 232 10.98 8.13 -5.51
N LEU A 233 12.24 7.68 -5.42
CA LEU A 233 13.35 8.27 -6.18
C LEU A 233 13.47 7.72 -7.60
N ILE A 234 12.90 6.54 -7.89
CA ILE A 234 13.01 5.93 -9.22
C ILE A 234 12.36 6.80 -10.31
N GLN A 235 11.23 7.46 -10.03
CA GLN A 235 10.54 8.28 -11.03
C GLN A 235 11.39 9.51 -11.45
N PRO A 236 11.93 10.33 -10.52
CA PRO A 236 12.90 11.36 -10.85
C PRO A 236 14.15 10.82 -11.56
N TYR A 237 14.71 9.70 -11.09
CA TYR A 237 15.88 9.08 -11.71
C TYR A 237 15.62 8.68 -13.17
N MET A 238 14.44 8.12 -13.47
CA MET A 238 14.00 7.79 -14.82
C MET A 238 13.86 9.04 -15.70
N GLN A 239 13.32 10.12 -15.14
CA GLN A 239 13.14 11.40 -15.83
C GLN A 239 14.49 12.03 -16.20
N ASP A 240 15.41 12.10 -15.23
CA ASP A 240 16.75 12.66 -15.43
C ASP A 240 17.59 11.80 -16.39
N GLY A 241 17.35 10.48 -16.40
CA GLY A 241 17.93 9.54 -17.36
C GLY A 241 17.32 9.59 -18.78
N GLY A 242 16.32 10.44 -19.02
CA GLY A 242 15.66 10.59 -20.32
C GLY A 242 14.79 9.39 -20.74
N VAL A 243 14.33 8.58 -19.78
CA VAL A 243 13.48 7.41 -20.07
C VAL A 243 12.11 7.88 -20.54
N PRO A 244 11.57 7.34 -21.66
CA PRO A 244 10.24 7.71 -22.12
C PRO A 244 9.15 7.39 -21.09
N LEU A 245 8.15 8.27 -20.94
CA LEU A 245 7.05 8.12 -19.97
C LEU A 245 6.31 6.78 -20.06
N ALA A 246 6.21 6.22 -21.27
CA ALA A 246 5.59 4.91 -21.50
C ALA A 246 6.29 3.75 -20.76
N TRP A 247 7.55 3.91 -20.36
CA TRP A 247 8.33 2.89 -19.64
C TRP A 247 8.23 2.98 -18.10
N PHE A 248 7.67 4.06 -17.53
CA PHE A 248 7.51 4.20 -16.08
C PHE A 248 6.64 3.10 -15.49
N GLY A 249 5.51 2.84 -16.14
CA GLY A 249 4.60 1.75 -15.79
C GLY A 249 5.23 0.35 -15.86
N PRO A 250 5.78 -0.04 -17.02
CA PRO A 250 6.50 -1.31 -17.17
C PRO A 250 7.66 -1.51 -16.19
N VAL A 251 8.45 -0.47 -15.90
CA VAL A 251 9.55 -0.55 -14.93
C VAL A 251 9.02 -0.82 -13.53
N TRP A 252 7.94 -0.13 -13.13
CA TRP A 252 7.24 -0.38 -11.86
C TRP A 252 6.66 -1.79 -11.78
N ALA A 253 6.00 -2.26 -12.84
CA ALA A 253 5.46 -3.61 -12.92
C ALA A 253 6.57 -4.67 -12.81
N GLY A 254 7.71 -4.46 -13.47
CA GLY A 254 8.89 -5.31 -13.34
C GLY A 254 9.44 -5.36 -11.92
N ALA A 255 9.36 -4.25 -11.18
CA ALA A 255 9.83 -4.18 -9.79
C ALA A 255 8.92 -4.99 -8.87
N ASN A 256 7.61 -4.87 -9.03
CA ASN A 256 6.65 -5.70 -8.29
C ASN A 256 6.77 -7.18 -8.65
N LEU A 257 7.04 -7.50 -9.92
CA LEU A 257 7.29 -8.88 -10.34
C LEU A 257 8.54 -9.45 -9.66
N SER A 258 9.62 -8.69 -9.54
CA SER A 258 10.80 -9.16 -8.83
C SER A 258 10.53 -9.34 -7.33
N VAL A 259 9.75 -8.46 -6.68
CA VAL A 259 9.29 -8.69 -5.29
C VAL A 259 8.56 -10.04 -5.19
N ALA A 260 7.60 -10.30 -6.09
CA ALA A 260 6.82 -11.54 -6.09
C ALA A 260 7.69 -12.79 -6.30
N LEU A 261 8.63 -12.75 -7.26
CA LEU A 261 9.53 -13.86 -7.53
C LEU A 261 10.43 -14.18 -6.34
N PHE A 262 10.97 -13.16 -5.68
CA PHE A 262 11.85 -13.35 -4.52
C PHE A 262 11.10 -13.76 -3.26
N ALA A 263 9.82 -13.38 -3.12
CA ALA A 263 8.95 -13.90 -2.07
C ALA A 263 8.72 -15.42 -2.20
N LEU A 264 8.62 -15.95 -3.42
CA LEU A 264 8.50 -17.40 -3.64
C LEU A 264 9.76 -18.17 -3.22
N ILE A 265 10.93 -17.52 -3.30
CA ILE A 265 12.22 -18.12 -2.98
C ILE A 265 12.60 -17.88 -1.51
N SER A 266 11.99 -16.89 -0.83
CA SER A 266 12.32 -16.48 0.54
C SER A 266 12.34 -17.65 1.51
N HIS A 267 11.33 -18.51 1.47
CA HIS A 267 11.23 -19.68 2.33
C HIS A 267 12.40 -20.66 2.13
N ARG A 268 12.78 -20.93 0.87
CA ARG A 268 13.92 -21.82 0.57
C ARG A 268 15.24 -21.21 0.99
N SER A 269 15.41 -19.90 0.81
CA SER A 269 16.60 -19.16 1.26
C SER A 269 16.70 -19.14 2.78
N HIS A 270 15.58 -18.94 3.48
CA HIS A 270 15.50 -18.94 4.93
C HIS A 270 15.89 -20.31 5.51
N LEU A 271 15.39 -21.41 4.94
CA LEU A 271 15.77 -22.77 5.35
C LEU A 271 17.27 -23.07 5.19
N ARG A 272 17.95 -22.43 4.23
CA ARG A 272 19.39 -22.64 3.96
C ARG A 272 20.29 -21.74 4.80
N LEU A 273 19.90 -20.48 4.98
CA LEU A 273 20.75 -19.44 5.58
C LEU A 273 20.42 -19.15 7.05
N GLY A 274 19.24 -19.55 7.52
CA GLY A 274 18.71 -19.18 8.82
C GLY A 274 18.48 -17.67 8.97
N ASP A 275 18.05 -17.25 10.16
CA ASP A 275 17.72 -15.84 10.44
C ASP A 275 18.93 -14.91 10.25
N HIS A 276 20.10 -15.30 10.77
CA HIS A 276 21.31 -14.48 10.73
C HIS A 276 21.83 -14.31 9.29
N GLY A 277 21.84 -15.40 8.51
CA GLY A 277 22.28 -15.36 7.12
C GLY A 277 21.33 -14.55 6.23
N MET A 278 20.02 -14.62 6.48
CA MET A 278 19.03 -13.78 5.78
C MET A 278 19.23 -12.30 6.06
N VAL A 279 19.48 -11.90 7.31
CA VAL A 279 19.76 -10.50 7.65
C VAL A 279 21.03 -9.99 6.97
N LEU A 280 22.11 -10.78 6.98
CA LEU A 280 23.35 -10.42 6.27
C LEU A 280 23.14 -10.30 4.76
N LEU A 281 22.43 -11.25 4.15
CA LEU A 281 22.10 -11.20 2.72
C LEU A 281 21.33 -9.91 2.38
N ILE A 282 20.31 -9.58 3.16
CA ILE A 282 19.51 -8.36 2.98
C ILE A 282 20.38 -7.11 3.06
N ILE A 283 21.26 -7.01 4.06
CA ILE A 283 22.18 -5.87 4.22
C ILE A 283 23.13 -5.76 3.02
N LEU A 284 23.70 -6.87 2.55
CA LEU A 284 24.59 -6.89 1.39
C LEU A 284 23.86 -6.44 0.11
N VAL A 285 22.64 -6.93 -0.11
CA VAL A 285 21.79 -6.54 -1.24
C VAL A 285 21.47 -5.04 -1.21
N ILE A 286 21.20 -4.50 -0.02
CA ILE A 286 20.96 -3.06 0.18
C ILE A 286 22.19 -2.23 -0.19
N ILE A 287 23.35 -2.61 0.35
CA ILE A 287 24.61 -1.90 0.10
C ILE A 287 24.94 -1.96 -1.40
N ALA A 288 24.86 -3.13 -2.01
CA ALA A 288 25.11 -3.31 -3.44
C ALA A 288 24.13 -2.52 -4.31
N GLY A 289 22.84 -2.49 -3.95
CA GLY A 289 21.82 -1.75 -4.69
C GLY A 289 22.01 -0.24 -4.64
N TYR A 290 22.28 0.33 -3.46
CA TYR A 290 22.52 1.78 -3.35
C TYR A 290 23.86 2.21 -3.93
N LEU A 291 24.94 1.47 -3.67
CA LEU A 291 26.24 1.77 -4.28
C LEU A 291 26.17 1.66 -5.80
N GLY A 292 25.49 0.65 -6.32
CA GLY A 292 25.29 0.48 -7.75
C GLY A 292 24.49 1.61 -8.38
N LEU A 293 23.38 2.03 -7.76
CA LEU A 293 22.62 3.21 -8.21
C LEU A 293 23.43 4.51 -8.16
N GLY A 294 24.33 4.65 -7.18
CA GLY A 294 25.18 5.83 -7.04
C GLY A 294 26.36 5.87 -8.02
N LEU A 295 26.86 4.71 -8.45
CA LEU A 295 28.06 4.59 -9.29
C LEU A 295 27.77 4.34 -10.77
N VAL A 296 26.62 3.74 -11.08
CA VAL A 296 26.28 3.29 -12.44
C VAL A 296 25.02 4.00 -12.93
N GLY A 297 25.21 4.92 -13.87
CA GLY A 297 24.10 5.66 -14.51
C GLY A 297 23.46 4.91 -15.68
N GLY A 298 22.35 5.46 -16.18
CA GLY A 298 21.65 4.98 -17.37
C GLY A 298 20.91 3.65 -17.15
N LEU A 299 20.78 2.86 -18.21
CA LEU A 299 19.98 1.62 -18.22
C LEU A 299 20.47 0.56 -17.21
N TRP A 300 21.76 0.56 -16.89
CA TRP A 300 22.35 -0.38 -15.94
C TRP A 300 21.97 -0.06 -14.48
N GLY A 301 21.60 1.19 -14.17
CA GLY A 301 21.06 1.57 -12.86
C GLY A 301 19.78 0.84 -12.49
N PHE A 302 18.96 0.45 -13.48
CA PHE A 302 17.73 -0.30 -13.23
C PHE A 302 17.99 -1.70 -12.65
N LEU A 303 19.11 -2.34 -12.99
CA LEU A 303 19.47 -3.63 -12.38
C LEU A 303 19.66 -3.50 -10.87
N PHE A 304 20.28 -2.41 -10.43
CA PHE A 304 20.49 -2.14 -9.01
C PHE A 304 19.21 -1.71 -8.30
N TYR A 305 18.31 -1.00 -8.99
CA TYR A 305 16.95 -0.78 -8.50
C TYR A 305 16.19 -2.11 -8.30
N TYR A 306 16.23 -3.01 -9.29
CA TYR A 306 15.61 -4.33 -9.16
C TYR A 306 16.25 -5.17 -8.06
N LEU A 307 17.56 -5.04 -7.84
CA LEU A 307 18.24 -5.68 -6.73
C LEU A 307 17.69 -5.21 -5.37
N LEU A 308 17.39 -3.92 -5.22
CA LEU A 308 16.73 -3.37 -4.02
C LEU A 308 15.29 -3.89 -3.85
N THR A 309 14.57 -4.15 -4.94
CA THR A 309 13.21 -4.71 -4.85
C THR A 309 13.24 -6.21 -4.53
N CYS A 310 14.28 -6.95 -4.95
CA CYS A 310 14.49 -8.35 -4.52
C CYS A 310 14.56 -8.48 -2.99
N MET A 311 15.20 -7.53 -2.31
CA MET A 311 15.26 -7.49 -0.84
C MET A 311 13.87 -7.45 -0.21
N ARG A 312 12.92 -6.71 -0.81
CA ARG A 312 11.53 -6.65 -0.32
C ARG A 312 10.85 -8.02 -0.42
N GLY A 313 11.08 -8.73 -1.52
CA GLY A 313 10.56 -10.08 -1.72
C GLY A 313 11.11 -11.06 -0.70
N LEU A 314 12.43 -11.01 -0.43
CA LEU A 314 13.08 -11.90 0.54
C LEU A 314 12.64 -11.70 2.00
N ARG A 315 12.02 -10.56 2.32
CA ARG A 315 11.49 -10.25 3.65
C ARG A 315 10.09 -10.86 3.89
N GLY A 316 9.32 -11.10 2.84
CA GLY A 316 7.97 -11.68 2.88
C GLY A 316 8.00 -13.18 3.03
#